data_AF-A0A9P6CCK3-F1
#
_entry.id   AF-A0A9P6CCK3-F1
#
_cell.length_a   1.000
_cell.length_b   1.000
_cell.length_c   1.000
_cell.angle_alpha   90.00
_cell.angle_beta   90.00
_cell.angle_gamma   90.00
#
_symmetry.space_group_name_H-M   'P 1'
#
loop_
_entity.id
_entity.type
_entity.pdbx_description
1 polymer ?
#
loop_
_entity_poly.entity_id
_entity_poly.type
_entity_poly.pdbx_seq_one_letter_code
_entity_poly.pdbx_strand_id
1 'polypeptide(L)'
;MFIKHVLGVGGKHPGLYGNTAGYYGTVEQQGRLTLHLHMLLWLMGALSPQEIRDRIMDSTSDFQRRIVEYLENVHIGEFMTGSMQDVKDQVDENQESKGYKDPTQTLPDPPPPMCTQKECSDDDCSKCKRLDVWWEKFEETVDDIALRSNVHNCRKNKINDSNSKRPACINKDGKCKARFPRQVYEQTEVDPKTGALNIKKGEAWINTFTPIVAYLFKCNSDATSLMSGTAIRAVIGYVSDYVTKPGLKTHVIFDAVRSIFQR
;
A
#
# COMPACT_ATOMS: atom_id res chain seq x y z
N MET A 1 -14.19 -11.32 -4.48
CA MET A 1 -12.98 -11.86 -5.12
C MET A 1 -11.74 -11.64 -4.23
N PHE A 2 -11.38 -10.38 -3.92
CA PHE A 2 -10.25 -10.04 -3.03
C PHE A 2 -10.27 -10.73 -1.65
N ILE A 3 -11.38 -10.63 -0.91
CA ILE A 3 -11.52 -11.22 0.44
C ILE A 3 -11.26 -12.74 0.46
N LYS A 4 -11.81 -13.47 -0.52
CA LYS A 4 -11.64 -14.92 -0.60
C LYS A 4 -10.26 -15.33 -1.09
N HIS A 5 -9.80 -14.74 -2.20
CA HIS A 5 -8.62 -15.23 -2.92
C HIS A 5 -7.31 -14.58 -2.48
N VAL A 6 -7.35 -13.33 -1.99
CA VAL A 6 -6.15 -12.64 -1.51
C VAL A 6 -6.06 -12.71 0.00
N LEU A 7 -7.17 -12.51 0.74
CA LEU A 7 -7.14 -12.62 2.20
C LEU A 7 -7.40 -14.05 2.72
N GLY A 8 -7.71 -15.01 1.84
CA GLY A 8 -7.90 -16.42 2.22
C GLY A 8 -9.17 -16.69 3.04
N VAL A 9 -10.10 -15.74 3.14
CA VAL A 9 -11.31 -15.89 3.97
C VAL A 9 -12.22 -16.99 3.40
N GLY A 10 -12.48 -18.01 4.22
CA GLY A 10 -13.24 -19.19 3.80
C GLY A 10 -12.54 -20.03 2.72
N GLY A 11 -11.26 -19.78 2.46
CA GLY A 11 -10.42 -20.53 1.54
C GLY A 11 -9.73 -21.73 2.21
N LYS A 12 -9.13 -22.58 1.39
CA LYS A 12 -8.26 -23.70 1.84
C LYS A 12 -6.77 -23.34 1.80
N HIS A 13 -6.44 -22.06 1.59
CA HIS A 13 -5.08 -21.54 1.48
C HIS A 13 -4.92 -20.36 2.45
N PRO A 14 -3.70 -20.10 2.95
CA PRO A 14 -3.44 -18.89 3.71
C PRO A 14 -3.69 -17.64 2.85
N GLY A 15 -4.09 -16.54 3.51
CA GLY A 15 -4.14 -15.23 2.87
C GLY A 15 -2.75 -14.62 2.71
N LEU A 16 -2.69 -13.51 1.98
CA LEU A 16 -1.47 -12.74 1.73
C LEU A 16 -0.77 -12.32 3.02
N TYR A 17 -1.54 -11.94 4.04
CA TYR A 17 -1.04 -11.55 5.36
C TYR A 17 -1.03 -12.72 6.36
N GLY A 18 -1.26 -13.95 5.90
CA GLY A 18 -1.43 -15.14 6.74
C GLY A 18 -2.89 -15.55 6.92
N ASN A 19 -3.15 -16.40 7.91
CA ASN A 19 -4.49 -16.95 8.16
C ASN A 19 -5.41 -15.89 8.75
N THR A 20 -6.47 -15.52 8.02
CA THR A 20 -7.43 -14.51 8.46
C THR A 20 -8.38 -15.07 9.52
N ALA A 21 -8.41 -14.45 10.71
CA ALA A 21 -9.37 -14.72 11.77
C ALA A 21 -10.69 -13.95 11.57
N GLY A 22 -10.59 -12.73 11.03
CA GLY A 22 -11.73 -11.86 10.81
C GLY A 22 -11.34 -10.63 10.02
N TYR A 23 -12.33 -9.93 9.48
CA TYR A 23 -12.12 -8.69 8.75
C TYR A 23 -13.31 -7.76 8.89
N TYR A 24 -13.06 -6.48 8.71
CA TYR A 24 -14.07 -5.44 8.56
C TYR A 24 -13.70 -4.57 7.37
N GLY A 25 -14.69 -4.12 6.60
CA GLY A 25 -14.45 -3.26 5.45
C GLY A 25 -15.60 -2.29 5.25
N THR A 26 -15.28 -1.03 4.96
CA THR A 26 -16.26 0.00 4.62
C THR A 26 -15.83 0.73 3.35
N VAL A 27 -16.81 1.09 2.52
CA VAL A 27 -16.60 1.83 1.28
C VAL A 27 -17.15 3.23 1.43
N GLU A 28 -16.30 4.22 1.20
CA GLU A 28 -16.64 5.63 1.16
C GLU A 28 -16.74 6.09 -0.31
N GLN A 29 -17.81 6.82 -0.64
CA GLN A 29 -17.88 7.56 -1.90
C GLN A 29 -17.13 8.88 -1.77
N GLN A 30 -16.09 9.07 -2.57
CA GLN A 30 -15.39 10.35 -2.65
C GLN A 30 -16.10 11.26 -3.67
N GLY A 31 -16.04 12.58 -3.45
CA GLY A 31 -16.72 13.62 -4.26
C GLY A 31 -16.26 13.77 -5.72
N ARG A 32 -15.62 12.73 -6.28
CA ARG A 32 -15.18 12.63 -7.68
C ARG A 32 -15.65 11.33 -8.34
N LEU A 33 -16.71 10.71 -7.81
CA LEU A 33 -17.25 9.42 -8.26
C LEU A 33 -16.25 8.25 -8.12
N THR A 34 -15.25 8.40 -7.25
CA THR A 34 -14.31 7.34 -6.88
C THR A 34 -14.74 6.70 -5.58
N LEU A 35 -14.46 5.39 -5.44
CA LEU A 35 -14.69 4.64 -4.22
C LEU A 35 -13.38 4.53 -3.45
N HIS A 36 -13.47 4.63 -2.12
CA HIS A 36 -12.35 4.46 -1.21
C HIS A 36 -12.69 3.38 -0.20
N LEU A 37 -11.79 2.41 -0.04
CA LEU A 37 -12.01 1.25 0.80
C LEU A 37 -11.11 1.35 2.04
N HIS A 38 -11.73 1.31 3.22
CA HIS A 38 -11.03 1.11 4.48
C HIS A 38 -11.27 -0.32 4.96
N MET A 39 -10.20 -1.06 5.27
CA MET A 39 -10.31 -2.42 5.80
C MET A 39 -9.46 -2.61 7.05
N LEU A 40 -10.00 -3.39 7.99
CA LEU A 40 -9.31 -3.95 9.13
C LEU A 40 -9.24 -5.47 8.98
N LEU A 41 -8.08 -6.04 9.28
CA LEU A 41 -7.81 -7.47 9.17
C LEU A 41 -7.26 -7.99 10.50
N TRP A 42 -7.84 -9.08 10.99
CA TRP A 42 -7.36 -9.80 12.16
C TRP A 42 -6.76 -11.13 11.71
N LEU A 43 -5.55 -11.42 12.17
CA LEU A 43 -4.84 -12.65 11.85
C LEU A 43 -4.99 -13.66 12.99
N MET A 44 -5.11 -14.93 12.63
CA MET A 44 -5.16 -16.04 13.59
C MET A 44 -3.86 -16.10 14.37
N GLY A 45 -3.95 -16.17 15.70
CA GLY A 45 -2.78 -16.21 16.58
C GLY A 45 -2.04 -14.88 16.70
N ALA A 46 -2.65 -13.76 16.27
CA ALA A 46 -2.09 -12.43 16.51
C ALA A 46 -1.96 -12.18 18.02
N LEU A 47 -0.74 -11.88 18.43
CA LEU A 47 -0.42 -11.52 19.81
C LEU A 47 -0.98 -10.12 20.14
N SER A 48 -1.25 -9.87 21.41
CA SER A 48 -1.55 -8.53 21.86
C SER A 48 -0.33 -7.61 21.68
N PRO A 49 -0.54 -6.29 21.52
CA PRO A 49 0.56 -5.33 21.43
C PRO A 49 1.59 -5.41 22.55
N GLN A 50 1.14 -5.75 23.77
CA GLN A 50 2.04 -5.90 24.92
C GLN A 50 2.91 -7.16 24.76
N GLU A 51 2.32 -8.29 24.39
CA GLU A 51 3.08 -9.53 24.14
C GLU A 51 4.06 -9.37 22.96
N ILE A 52 3.67 -8.66 21.89
CA ILE A 52 4.57 -8.34 20.79
C ILE A 52 5.77 -7.55 21.31
N ARG A 53 5.53 -6.51 22.12
CA ARG A 53 6.58 -5.67 22.69
C ARG A 53 7.52 -6.48 23.58
N ASP A 54 6.96 -7.28 24.48
CA ASP A 54 7.75 -8.09 25.42
C ASP A 54 8.65 -9.08 24.68
N ARG A 55 8.14 -9.71 23.61
CA ARG A 55 8.92 -10.64 22.77
C ARG A 55 9.91 -9.96 21.83
N ILE A 56 9.63 -8.74 21.38
CA ILE A 56 10.59 -7.94 20.59
C ILE A 56 11.77 -7.54 21.47
N MET A 57 11.52 -7.20 22.73
CA MET A 57 12.57 -6.75 23.66
C MET A 57 13.34 -7.90 24.33
N ASP A 58 12.88 -9.14 24.17
CA ASP A 58 13.56 -10.33 24.68
C ASP A 58 14.75 -10.70 23.80
N SER A 59 15.96 -10.39 24.29
CA SER A 59 17.21 -10.69 23.60
C SER A 59 17.51 -12.19 23.44
N THR A 60 16.77 -13.07 24.12
CA THR A 60 16.89 -14.53 23.99
C THR A 60 15.94 -15.10 22.92
N SER A 61 15.01 -14.30 22.43
CA SER A 61 13.98 -14.72 21.47
C SER A 61 14.41 -14.44 20.02
N ASP A 62 14.03 -15.34 19.10
CA ASP A 62 14.13 -15.08 17.66
C ASP A 62 12.93 -14.30 17.10
N PHE A 63 11.99 -13.91 17.97
CA PHE A 63 10.74 -13.27 17.60
C PHE A 63 10.96 -11.93 16.89
N GLN A 64 11.91 -11.10 17.35
CA GLN A 64 12.25 -9.84 16.68
C GLN A 64 12.62 -10.08 15.21
N ARG A 65 13.51 -11.03 14.94
CA ARG A 65 13.90 -11.38 13.57
C ARG A 65 12.70 -11.83 12.74
N ARG A 66 11.87 -12.73 13.30
CA ARG A 66 10.71 -13.30 12.60
C ARG A 66 9.62 -12.27 12.28
N ILE A 67 9.35 -11.31 13.18
CA ILE A 67 8.35 -10.27 12.93
C ILE A 67 8.85 -9.25 11.91
N VAL A 68 10.15 -8.94 11.91
CA VAL A 68 10.79 -8.11 10.89
C VAL A 68 10.69 -8.79 9.52
N GLU A 69 11.15 -10.04 9.40
CA GLU A 69 11.03 -10.83 8.18
C GLU A 69 9.59 -10.89 7.67
N TYR A 70 8.61 -11.12 8.56
CA TYR A 70 7.21 -11.12 8.18
C TYR A 70 6.74 -9.77 7.63
N LEU A 71 7.03 -8.66 8.33
CA LEU A 71 6.54 -7.34 7.93
C LEU A 71 7.18 -6.83 6.64
N GLU A 72 8.47 -7.07 6.44
CA GLU A 72 9.17 -6.71 5.20
C GLU A 72 8.70 -7.54 4.00
N ASN A 73 8.24 -8.79 4.22
CA ASN A 73 7.66 -9.62 3.16
C ASN A 73 6.27 -9.15 2.69
N VAL A 74 5.53 -8.42 3.52
CA VAL A 74 4.15 -7.99 3.19
C VAL A 74 4.00 -6.49 2.94
N HIS A 75 5.02 -5.69 3.27
CA HIS A 75 4.98 -4.23 3.19
C HIS A 75 6.31 -3.66 2.75
N ILE A 76 6.27 -2.66 1.86
CA ILE A 76 7.43 -1.86 1.48
C ILE A 76 7.14 -0.37 1.65
N GLY A 77 8.19 0.39 2.01
CA GLY A 77 8.14 1.84 2.18
C GLY A 77 8.98 2.60 1.14
N GLU A 78 9.34 1.93 0.05
CA GLU A 78 10.23 2.37 -1.04
C GLU A 78 9.75 1.78 -2.38
N PHE A 79 10.45 2.08 -3.47
CA PHE A 79 10.26 1.44 -4.78
C PHE A 79 11.04 0.13 -4.86
N MET A 80 10.62 -0.79 -5.73
CA MET A 80 11.18 -2.14 -5.83
C MET A 80 12.49 -2.17 -6.62
N THR A 81 12.61 -1.39 -7.70
CA THR A 81 13.73 -1.51 -8.65
C THR A 81 14.80 -0.43 -8.49
N GLY A 82 14.56 0.64 -7.70
CA GLY A 82 15.52 1.73 -7.54
C GLY A 82 15.02 2.89 -6.70
N SER A 83 15.69 4.05 -6.80
CA SER A 83 15.21 5.27 -6.15
C SER A 83 14.01 5.85 -6.90
N MET A 84 13.24 6.75 -6.26
CA MET A 84 12.17 7.47 -6.95
C MET A 84 12.62 8.16 -8.25
N GLN A 85 13.86 8.64 -8.30
CA GLN A 85 14.39 9.30 -9.50
C GLN A 85 14.65 8.29 -10.62
N ASP A 86 15.27 7.15 -10.31
CA ASP A 86 15.55 6.09 -11.29
C ASP A 86 14.25 5.53 -11.88
N VAL A 87 13.27 5.25 -11.02
CA VAL A 87 11.93 4.79 -11.43
C VAL A 87 11.25 5.82 -12.31
N LYS A 88 11.35 7.10 -11.96
CA LYS A 88 10.75 8.16 -12.76
C LYS A 88 11.37 8.26 -14.14
N ASP A 89 12.71 8.23 -14.23
CA ASP A 89 13.41 8.29 -15.51
C ASP A 89 13.06 7.07 -16.39
N GLN A 90 12.98 5.88 -15.79
CA GLN A 90 12.55 4.66 -16.48
C GLN A 90 11.10 4.73 -16.98
N VAL A 91 10.18 5.25 -16.17
CA VAL A 91 8.77 5.44 -16.56
C VAL A 91 8.66 6.48 -17.67
N ASP A 92 9.38 7.60 -17.57
CA ASP A 92 9.39 8.64 -18.58
C ASP A 92 9.92 8.08 -19.93
N GLU A 93 10.99 7.26 -19.93
CA GLU A 93 11.48 6.55 -21.12
C GLU A 93 10.45 5.56 -21.67
N ASN A 94 9.85 4.74 -20.80
CA ASN A 94 8.84 3.76 -21.19
C ASN A 94 7.63 4.45 -21.86
N GLN A 95 7.23 5.63 -21.41
CA GLN A 95 6.13 6.39 -21.99
C GLN A 95 6.37 6.84 -23.43
N GLU A 96 7.62 6.92 -23.88
CA GLU A 96 7.96 7.24 -25.27
C GLU A 96 7.78 6.03 -26.22
N SER A 97 7.74 4.82 -25.67
CA SER A 97 7.52 3.60 -26.44
C SER A 97 6.08 3.52 -26.96
N LYS A 98 5.93 3.19 -28.26
CA LYS A 98 4.62 3.04 -28.93
C LYS A 98 3.71 1.98 -28.31
N GLY A 99 4.27 1.05 -27.53
CA GLY A 99 3.53 -0.04 -26.87
C GLY A 99 3.11 0.25 -25.43
N TYR A 100 3.53 1.39 -24.86
CA TYR A 100 3.29 1.69 -23.46
C TYR A 100 1.80 1.91 -23.16
N LYS A 101 1.37 1.39 -22.01
CA LYS A 101 0.03 1.61 -21.47
C LYS A 101 0.17 1.92 -19.99
N ASP A 102 -0.48 2.98 -19.55
CA ASP A 102 -0.54 3.36 -18.14
C ASP A 102 -1.12 2.18 -17.32
N PRO A 103 -0.36 1.59 -16.38
CA PRO A 103 -0.80 0.43 -15.64
C PRO A 103 -1.98 0.71 -14.71
N THR A 104 -2.24 1.98 -14.36
CA THR A 104 -3.44 2.39 -13.60
C THR A 104 -4.72 2.32 -14.42
N GLN A 105 -4.61 2.09 -15.74
CA GLN A 105 -5.72 2.03 -16.69
C GLN A 105 -5.85 0.65 -17.37
N THR A 106 -5.11 -0.35 -16.90
CA THR A 106 -5.12 -1.71 -17.44
C THR A 106 -5.42 -2.74 -16.34
N LEU A 107 -5.78 -3.95 -16.76
CA LEU A 107 -5.92 -5.07 -15.83
C LEU A 107 -4.54 -5.69 -15.54
N PRO A 108 -4.32 -6.24 -14.33
CA PRO A 108 -3.11 -6.99 -14.02
C PRO A 108 -2.94 -8.22 -14.93
N ASP A 109 -1.72 -8.45 -15.40
CA ASP A 109 -1.37 -9.66 -16.14
C ASP A 109 -1.20 -10.82 -15.14
N PRO A 110 -1.85 -11.98 -15.35
CA PRO A 110 -1.64 -13.13 -14.48
C PRO A 110 -0.22 -13.71 -14.68
N PRO A 111 0.39 -14.31 -13.64
CA PRO A 111 1.67 -14.99 -13.79
C PRO A 111 1.55 -16.17 -14.76
N PRO A 112 2.62 -16.49 -15.52
CA PRO A 112 2.64 -17.68 -16.36
C PRO A 112 2.55 -18.95 -15.50
N PRO A 113 2.15 -20.10 -16.09
CA PRO A 113 2.08 -21.37 -15.36
C PRO A 113 3.44 -21.76 -14.76
N MET A 114 3.43 -22.15 -13.48
CA MET A 114 4.63 -22.60 -12.78
C MET A 114 5.21 -23.89 -13.38
N CYS A 115 6.51 -24.08 -13.21
CA CYS A 115 7.16 -25.36 -13.49
C CYS A 115 6.64 -26.43 -12.51
N THR A 116 6.37 -27.64 -13.01
CA THR A 116 5.86 -28.77 -12.21
C THR A 116 6.99 -29.61 -11.60
N GLN A 117 8.24 -29.34 -11.95
CA GLN A 117 9.40 -30.04 -11.40
C GLN A 117 9.85 -29.34 -10.12
N LYS A 118 9.84 -30.06 -9.00
CA LYS A 118 10.09 -29.52 -7.65
C LYS A 118 11.50 -28.97 -7.43
N GLU A 119 12.47 -29.43 -8.22
CA GLU A 119 13.89 -29.05 -8.12
C GLU A 119 14.39 -28.67 -9.52
N CYS A 120 13.63 -27.83 -10.22
CA CYS A 120 14.05 -27.31 -11.51
C CYS A 120 15.14 -26.25 -11.28
N SER A 121 16.38 -26.70 -11.13
CA SER A 121 17.59 -25.86 -11.07
C SER A 121 18.20 -25.61 -12.45
N ASP A 122 17.42 -25.85 -13.51
CA ASP A 122 17.89 -25.85 -14.88
C ASP A 122 17.80 -24.43 -15.43
N ASP A 123 18.96 -23.80 -15.63
CA ASP A 123 19.12 -22.48 -16.26
C ASP A 123 18.51 -22.44 -17.67
N ASP A 124 18.07 -23.57 -18.24
CA ASP A 124 17.39 -23.66 -19.53
C ASP A 124 15.87 -23.93 -19.47
N CYS A 125 15.27 -23.95 -18.28
CA CYS A 125 13.83 -24.12 -18.17
C CYS A 125 13.07 -22.89 -18.68
N SER A 126 12.43 -23.03 -19.84
CA SER A 126 11.62 -21.96 -20.46
C SER A 126 10.45 -21.49 -19.58
N LYS A 127 9.89 -22.35 -18.71
CA LYS A 127 8.81 -21.95 -17.77
C LYS A 127 9.35 -21.10 -16.62
N CYS A 128 10.50 -21.46 -16.06
CA CYS A 128 11.16 -20.68 -15.00
C CYS A 128 11.58 -19.31 -15.55
N LYS A 129 12.30 -19.27 -16.70
CA LYS A 129 12.67 -18.01 -17.37
C LYS A 129 11.48 -17.07 -17.60
N ARG A 130 10.35 -17.62 -18.03
CA ARG A 130 9.12 -16.82 -18.24
C ARG A 130 8.54 -16.28 -16.94
N LEU A 131 8.65 -17.03 -15.85
CA LEU A 131 8.20 -16.59 -14.53
C LEU A 131 9.13 -15.51 -13.97
N ASP A 132 10.43 -15.64 -14.16
CA ASP A 132 11.43 -14.65 -13.74
C ASP A 132 11.21 -13.32 -14.48
N VAL A 133 11.06 -13.36 -15.82
CA VAL A 133 10.69 -12.19 -16.63
C VAL A 133 9.35 -11.58 -16.19
N TRP A 134 8.40 -12.40 -15.75
CA TRP A 134 7.14 -11.88 -15.22
C TRP A 134 7.33 -11.18 -13.87
N TRP A 135 8.20 -11.68 -13.00
CA TRP A 135 8.54 -11.02 -11.73
C TRP A 135 9.24 -9.68 -11.95
N GLU A 136 10.21 -9.61 -12.85
CA GLU A 136 10.85 -8.34 -13.24
C GLU A 136 9.80 -7.32 -13.72
N LYS A 137 8.93 -7.74 -14.65
CA LYS A 137 7.83 -6.91 -15.12
C LYS A 137 6.85 -6.52 -14.01
N PHE A 138 6.61 -7.42 -13.04
CA PHE A 138 5.75 -7.14 -11.90
C PHE A 138 6.31 -6.00 -11.07
N GLU A 139 7.62 -6.02 -10.76
CA GLU A 139 8.29 -4.97 -9.97
C GLU A 139 8.24 -3.63 -10.69
N GLU A 140 8.63 -3.58 -11.96
CA GLU A 140 8.54 -2.37 -12.79
C GLU A 140 7.11 -1.81 -12.85
N THR A 141 6.12 -2.70 -12.99
CA THR A 141 4.71 -2.31 -13.03
C THR A 141 4.24 -1.75 -11.69
N VAL A 142 4.64 -2.36 -10.58
CA VAL A 142 4.33 -1.86 -9.23
C VAL A 142 4.92 -0.47 -9.02
N ASP A 143 6.15 -0.26 -9.45
CA ASP A 143 6.85 1.02 -9.30
C ASP A 143 6.19 2.13 -10.14
N ASP A 144 5.79 1.85 -11.38
CA ASP A 144 5.02 2.79 -12.20
C ASP A 144 3.67 3.15 -11.54
N ILE A 145 2.94 2.15 -11.00
CA ILE A 145 1.70 2.39 -10.24
C ILE A 145 1.98 3.25 -9.00
N ALA A 146 3.01 2.93 -8.24
CA ALA A 146 3.36 3.65 -7.02
C ALA A 146 3.75 5.10 -7.33
N LEU A 147 4.52 5.34 -8.40
CA LEU A 147 4.91 6.67 -8.86
C LEU A 147 3.68 7.53 -9.21
N ARG A 148 2.72 6.93 -9.93
CA ARG A 148 1.50 7.61 -10.37
C ARG A 148 0.52 7.87 -9.24
N SER A 149 0.34 6.90 -8.36
CA SER A 149 -0.79 6.85 -7.43
C SER A 149 -0.42 6.97 -5.95
N ASN A 150 0.76 6.51 -5.51
CA ASN A 150 1.16 6.48 -4.10
C ASN A 150 2.00 7.70 -3.67
N VAL A 151 2.68 8.37 -4.61
CA VAL A 151 3.51 9.55 -4.30
C VAL A 151 2.66 10.75 -3.90
N HIS A 152 2.81 11.15 -2.64
CA HIS A 152 2.18 12.34 -2.11
C HIS A 152 2.81 13.60 -2.68
N ASN A 153 1.99 14.47 -3.28
CA ASN A 153 2.44 15.76 -3.76
C ASN A 153 1.62 16.88 -3.11
N CYS A 154 2.24 17.58 -2.16
CA CYS A 154 1.60 18.71 -1.48
C CYS A 154 1.15 19.80 -2.45
N ARG A 155 1.79 19.99 -3.61
CA ARG A 155 1.50 21.11 -4.53
C ARG A 155 0.32 20.85 -5.47
N LYS A 156 -0.08 19.58 -5.70
CA LYS A 156 -1.16 19.21 -6.65
C LYS A 156 -2.55 19.65 -6.18
N ASN A 157 -2.79 19.69 -4.87
CA ASN A 157 -4.11 19.99 -4.31
C ASN A 157 -4.28 21.49 -4.00
N LYS A 158 -4.25 22.41 -4.96
CA LYS A 158 -4.59 23.82 -4.65
C LYS A 158 -6.11 23.97 -4.48
N ILE A 159 -6.56 24.56 -3.38
CA ILE A 159 -7.96 25.02 -3.27
C ILE A 159 -8.05 26.36 -4.00
N ASN A 160 -9.00 26.48 -4.93
CA ASN A 160 -9.41 27.77 -5.47
C ASN A 160 -10.29 28.48 -4.45
N ASP A 161 -9.71 28.90 -3.32
CA ASP A 161 -10.40 29.79 -2.39
C ASP A 161 -9.80 31.20 -2.54
N SER A 162 -10.68 32.17 -2.72
CA SER A 162 -10.44 33.44 -3.42
C SER A 162 -9.48 34.42 -2.72
N ASN A 163 -8.70 33.98 -1.72
CA ASN A 163 -7.65 34.78 -1.09
C ASN A 163 -6.45 33.97 -0.56
N SER A 164 -6.32 32.67 -0.86
CA SER A 164 -5.21 31.85 -0.35
C SER A 164 -4.83 30.72 -1.31
N LYS A 165 -3.69 30.88 -2.01
CA LYS A 165 -3.05 29.84 -2.86
C LYS A 165 -2.37 28.72 -2.04
N ARG A 166 -3.00 28.24 -0.96
CA ARG A 166 -2.44 27.16 -0.12
C ARG A 166 -2.96 25.81 -0.60
N PRO A 167 -2.11 24.78 -0.70
CA PRO A 167 -2.62 23.47 -0.98
C PRO A 167 -3.52 22.91 0.14
N ALA A 168 -4.56 22.18 -0.21
CA ALA A 168 -5.60 21.62 0.67
C ALA A 168 -5.05 20.76 1.80
N CYS A 169 -3.94 20.07 1.54
CA CYS A 169 -3.26 19.22 2.52
C CYS A 169 -2.37 20.01 3.48
N ILE A 170 -2.11 21.30 3.25
CA ILE A 170 -1.28 22.13 4.13
C ILE A 170 -2.18 22.82 5.16
N ASN A 171 -1.81 22.70 6.44
CA ASN A 171 -2.51 23.37 7.53
C ASN A 171 -2.12 24.85 7.64
N LYS A 172 -2.68 25.57 8.61
CA LYS A 172 -2.39 27.00 8.81
C LYS A 172 -0.90 27.27 9.11
N ASP A 173 -0.24 26.30 9.75
CA ASP A 173 1.17 26.34 10.17
C ASP A 173 2.16 25.89 9.08
N GLY A 174 1.69 25.63 7.85
CA GLY A 174 2.55 25.17 6.76
C GLY A 174 2.90 23.67 6.80
N LYS A 175 2.33 22.90 7.73
CA LYS A 175 2.56 21.46 7.86
C LYS A 175 1.55 20.65 7.04
N CYS A 176 1.99 19.54 6.46
CA CYS A 176 1.09 18.61 5.77
C CYS A 176 0.21 17.87 6.79
N LYS A 177 -1.12 17.96 6.63
CA LYS A 177 -2.12 17.24 7.44
C LYS A 177 -1.98 15.72 7.32
N ALA A 178 -1.50 15.24 6.17
CA ALA A 178 -1.17 13.83 5.94
C ALA A 178 0.21 13.43 6.52
N ARG A 179 0.90 14.37 7.20
CA ARG A 179 2.17 14.17 7.92
C ARG A 179 3.35 13.77 7.01
N PHE A 180 3.39 14.32 5.80
CA PHE A 180 4.55 14.25 4.92
C PHE A 180 5.51 15.44 5.15
N PRO A 181 6.83 15.26 4.96
CA PRO A 181 7.51 13.99 4.65
C PRO A 181 7.48 13.01 5.84
N ARG A 182 7.46 11.70 5.54
CA ARG A 182 7.62 10.64 6.54
C ARG A 182 9.09 10.53 6.95
N GLN A 183 9.32 10.04 8.17
CA GLN A 183 10.66 9.64 8.58
C GLN A 183 11.10 8.41 7.78
N VAL A 184 12.36 8.40 7.36
CA VAL A 184 12.99 7.33 6.58
C VAL A 184 13.90 6.50 7.49
N TYR A 185 14.04 5.22 7.18
CA TYR A 185 14.89 4.26 7.88
C TYR A 185 15.56 3.36 6.84
N GLU A 186 16.88 3.29 6.86
CA GLU A 186 17.67 2.48 5.91
C GLU A 186 17.42 0.97 6.11
N GLN A 187 17.18 0.56 7.35
CA GLN A 187 16.88 -0.80 7.74
C GLN A 187 15.82 -0.82 8.84
N THR A 188 15.12 -1.94 9.00
CA THR A 188 14.18 -2.09 10.10
C THR A 188 14.91 -2.17 11.44
N GLU A 189 14.55 -1.32 12.38
CA GLU A 189 15.17 -1.25 13.70
C GLU A 189 14.15 -1.22 14.84
N VAL A 190 14.55 -1.65 16.03
CA VAL A 190 13.75 -1.57 17.24
C VAL A 190 14.31 -0.45 18.11
N ASP A 191 13.46 0.49 18.50
CA ASP A 191 13.82 1.50 19.49
C ASP A 191 14.07 0.82 20.84
N PRO A 192 15.30 0.89 21.39
CA PRO A 192 15.65 0.17 22.61
C PRO A 192 14.96 0.72 23.87
N LYS A 193 14.45 1.96 23.84
CA LYS A 193 13.73 2.57 24.96
C LYS A 193 12.24 2.28 24.91
N THR A 194 11.67 2.23 23.71
CA THR A 194 10.23 2.14 23.52
C THR A 194 9.77 0.79 22.97
N GLY A 195 10.67 -0.08 22.53
CA GLY A 195 10.33 -1.31 21.81
C GLY A 195 9.50 -1.06 20.54
N ALA A 196 9.50 0.17 20.02
CA ALA A 196 8.80 0.51 18.80
C ALA A 196 9.59 -0.03 17.62
N LEU A 197 8.89 -0.73 16.73
CA LEU A 197 9.50 -1.28 15.52
C LEU A 197 9.37 -0.26 14.38
N ASN A 198 10.50 0.30 13.97
CA ASN A 198 10.64 1.24 12.87
C ASN A 198 10.96 0.45 11.61
N ILE A 199 9.96 0.24 10.76
CA ILE A 199 10.13 -0.52 9.52
C ILE A 199 10.95 0.27 8.50
N LYS A 200 11.79 -0.45 7.75
CA LYS A 200 12.54 0.07 6.61
C LYS A 200 11.65 0.95 5.73
N LYS A 201 12.17 2.12 5.40
CA LYS A 201 11.47 3.12 4.60
C LYS A 201 12.47 3.98 3.84
N GLY A 202 12.68 3.64 2.57
CA GLY A 202 13.54 4.43 1.66
C GLY A 202 12.89 5.74 1.19
N GLU A 203 11.56 5.79 1.09
CA GLU A 203 10.88 6.92 0.43
C GLU A 203 9.99 7.72 1.37
N ALA A 204 10.35 8.98 1.58
CA ALA A 204 9.68 9.88 2.52
C ALA A 204 8.28 10.32 2.05
N TRP A 205 8.00 10.25 0.75
CA TRP A 205 6.79 10.80 0.12
C TRP A 205 5.74 9.77 -0.28
N ILE A 206 5.94 8.50 0.07
CA ILE A 206 4.93 7.45 -0.07
C ILE A 206 4.53 6.92 1.31
N ASN A 207 3.32 6.39 1.45
CA ASN A 207 3.00 5.54 2.58
C ASN A 207 3.62 4.15 2.38
N THR A 208 3.68 3.35 3.43
CA THR A 208 3.96 1.93 3.31
C THR A 208 2.78 1.23 2.63
N PHE A 209 3.07 0.33 1.69
CA PHE A 209 2.05 -0.37 0.92
C PHE A 209 2.47 -1.82 0.64
N THR A 210 1.52 -2.65 0.20
CA THR A 210 1.79 -4.04 -0.19
C THR A 210 1.88 -4.12 -1.72
N PRO A 211 3.03 -4.52 -2.30
CA PRO A 211 3.23 -4.57 -3.76
C PRO A 211 2.15 -5.35 -4.51
N ILE A 212 1.78 -6.52 -4.00
CA ILE A 212 0.75 -7.38 -4.58
C ILE A 212 -0.62 -6.69 -4.58
N VAL A 213 -0.96 -5.94 -3.52
CA VAL A 213 -2.21 -5.19 -3.45
C VAL A 213 -2.19 -4.03 -4.46
N ALA A 214 -1.09 -3.29 -4.54
CA ALA A 214 -0.92 -2.23 -5.54
C ALA A 214 -1.03 -2.78 -6.97
N TYR A 215 -0.42 -3.93 -7.26
CA TYR A 215 -0.50 -4.58 -8.56
C TYR A 215 -1.91 -5.05 -8.92
N LEU A 216 -2.67 -5.58 -7.94
CA LEU A 216 -4.02 -6.09 -8.18
C LEU A 216 -5.06 -4.97 -8.32
N PHE A 217 -4.97 -3.92 -7.50
CA PHE A 217 -5.92 -2.81 -7.52
C PHE A 217 -5.54 -1.69 -8.47
N LYS A 218 -4.27 -1.60 -8.87
CA LYS A 218 -3.73 -0.59 -9.80
C LYS A 218 -4.02 0.86 -9.37
N CYS A 219 -4.14 1.11 -8.07
CA CYS A 219 -4.53 2.39 -7.51
C CYS A 219 -3.80 2.67 -6.19
N ASN A 220 -4.02 3.89 -5.66
CA ASN A 220 -3.47 4.28 -4.38
C ASN A 220 -3.93 3.31 -3.29
N SER A 221 -2.97 2.72 -2.59
CA SER A 221 -3.22 1.88 -1.43
C SER A 221 -2.11 2.09 -0.40
N ASP A 222 -2.47 1.93 0.87
CA ASP A 222 -1.54 1.89 1.98
C ASP A 222 -1.90 0.75 2.92
N ALA A 223 -0.90 0.21 3.59
CA ALA A 223 -1.08 -0.87 4.54
C ALA A 223 -0.14 -0.65 5.74
N THR A 224 -0.70 -0.80 6.93
CA THR A 224 -0.04 -0.48 8.20
C THR A 224 -0.33 -1.58 9.23
N SER A 225 0.72 -2.11 9.84
CA SER A 225 0.61 -3.04 10.97
C SER A 225 0.30 -2.27 12.27
N LEU A 226 -0.77 -2.66 12.97
CA LEU A 226 -1.21 -2.01 14.20
C LEU A 226 -0.58 -2.67 15.44
N MET A 227 0.67 -2.33 15.71
CA MET A 227 1.47 -2.97 16.76
C MET A 227 1.36 -2.30 18.14
N SER A 228 0.49 -1.31 18.33
CA SER A 228 0.27 -0.66 19.64
C SER A 228 -1.22 -0.46 19.93
N GLY A 229 -1.62 -0.62 21.19
CA GLY A 229 -3.01 -0.38 21.60
C GLY A 229 -3.49 1.04 21.30
N THR A 230 -2.58 2.03 21.32
CA THR A 230 -2.87 3.41 20.92
C THR A 230 -3.09 3.54 19.42
N ALA A 231 -2.28 2.88 18.59
CA ALA A 231 -2.47 2.85 17.14
C ALA A 231 -3.80 2.16 16.77
N ILE A 232 -4.12 1.03 17.43
CA ILE A 232 -5.39 0.33 17.25
C ILE A 232 -6.57 1.25 17.58
N ARG A 233 -6.56 1.91 18.75
CA ARG A 233 -7.63 2.84 19.13
C ARG A 233 -7.78 4.01 18.16
N ALA A 234 -6.66 4.59 17.73
CA ALA A 234 -6.66 5.69 16.77
C ALA A 234 -7.26 5.26 15.41
N VAL A 235 -6.90 4.07 14.93
CA VAL A 235 -7.41 3.55 13.65
C VAL A 235 -8.87 3.13 13.75
N ILE A 236 -9.31 2.52 14.85
CA ILE A 236 -10.74 2.23 15.07
C ILE A 236 -11.56 3.51 15.08
N GLY A 237 -11.08 4.56 15.77
CA GLY A 237 -11.72 5.88 15.76
C GLY A 237 -11.80 6.47 14.36
N TYR A 238 -10.68 6.48 13.65
CA TYR A 238 -10.61 6.93 12.26
C TYR A 238 -11.59 6.17 11.37
N VAL A 239 -11.57 4.83 11.37
CA VAL A 239 -12.50 4.01 10.59
C VAL A 239 -13.96 4.30 10.97
N SER A 240 -14.26 4.52 12.25
CA SER A 240 -15.59 4.90 12.71
C SER A 240 -16.05 6.26 12.14
N ASP A 241 -15.15 7.23 12.00
CA ASP A 241 -15.44 8.50 11.32
C ASP A 241 -15.81 8.30 9.84
N TYR A 242 -15.20 7.31 9.16
CA TYR A 242 -15.57 6.96 7.77
C TYR A 242 -16.90 6.23 7.69
N VAL A 243 -17.19 5.34 8.64
CA VAL A 243 -18.46 4.62 8.70
C VAL A 243 -19.63 5.58 8.96
N THR A 244 -19.40 6.59 9.79
CA THR A 244 -20.40 7.59 10.15
C THR A 244 -20.47 8.75 9.16
N LYS A 245 -19.59 8.77 8.15
CA LYS A 245 -19.56 9.85 7.17
C LYS A 245 -20.84 9.83 6.32
N PRO A 246 -21.61 10.93 6.29
CA PRO A 246 -22.82 10.98 5.48
C PRO A 246 -22.47 10.82 4.00
N GLY A 247 -23.32 10.10 3.27
CA GLY A 247 -23.18 9.92 1.82
C GLY A 247 -23.12 11.26 1.06
N LEU A 248 -22.64 11.21 -0.19
CA LEU A 248 -22.56 12.40 -1.02
C LEU A 248 -23.94 13.04 -1.19
N LYS A 249 -24.00 14.36 -1.03
CA LYS A 249 -25.22 15.12 -1.29
C LYS A 249 -25.55 15.05 -2.80
N THR A 250 -26.82 14.90 -3.13
CA THR A 250 -27.30 14.74 -4.52
C THR A 250 -26.75 15.79 -5.49
N HIS A 251 -26.65 17.06 -5.08
CA HIS A 251 -26.10 18.12 -5.95
C HIS A 251 -24.63 17.90 -6.29
N VAL A 252 -23.82 17.37 -5.37
CA VAL A 252 -22.39 17.06 -5.62
C VAL A 252 -22.25 15.96 -6.67
N ILE A 253 -23.16 14.98 -6.65
CA ILE A 253 -23.21 13.93 -7.67
C ILE A 253 -23.50 14.54 -9.04
N PHE A 254 -24.52 15.41 -9.14
CA PHE A 254 -24.85 16.09 -10.40
C PHE A 254 -23.74 17.03 -10.89
N ASP A 255 -23.05 17.74 -9.99
CA ASP A 255 -21.90 18.57 -10.35
C ASP A 255 -20.74 17.72 -10.89
N ALA A 256 -20.46 16.56 -10.28
CA ALA A 256 -19.45 15.64 -10.78
C ALA A 256 -19.81 15.08 -12.16
N VAL A 257 -21.06 14.66 -12.36
CA VAL A 257 -21.58 14.22 -13.67
C VAL A 257 -21.43 15.32 -14.71
N ARG A 258 -21.85 16.55 -14.41
CA ARG A 258 -21.69 17.71 -15.29
C ARG A 258 -20.23 17.97 -15.66
N SER A 259 -19.31 17.85 -14.71
CA SER A 259 -17.87 18.07 -14.97
C SER A 259 -17.25 17.07 -15.94
N ILE A 260 -17.79 15.84 -15.99
CA ILE A 260 -17.35 14.81 -16.94
C ILE A 260 -17.86 15.14 -18.35
N PHE A 261 -19.09 15.63 -18.47
CA PHE A 261 -19.72 15.98 -19.76
C PHE A 261 -19.31 17.35 -20.32
N GLN A 262 -18.61 18.17 -19.54
CA GLN A 262 -18.06 19.47 -19.99
C GLN A 262 -16.59 19.41 -20.41
N ARG A 263 -16.05 18.20 -20.63
CA ARG A 263 -14.72 17.99 -21.23
C ARG A 263 -14.75 18.09 -22.74
#